data_AF-A0A7C6VWU4-F1
#
_entry.id   AF-A0A7C6VWU4-F1
#
_cell.length_a   1.000
_cell.length_b   1.000
_cell.length_c   1.000
_cell.angle_alpha   90.00
_cell.angle_beta   90.00
_cell.angle_gamma   90.00
#
_symmetry.space_group_name_H-M   'P 1'
#
loop_
_entity.id
_entity.type
_entity.pdbx_description
1 polymer ?
#
loop_
_entity_poly.entity_id
_entity_poly.type
_entity_poly.pdbx_seq_one_letter_code
_entity_poly.pdbx_strand_id
1 'polypeptide(L)'
;MKAKVLLTLVAAGLLMNVGFNPADSPRLTLLGGVTAHAAVRVDFGFFYNELAPYGDWRQLEPYGWVWYPDVAEDWRPYAFGYWVFTDDYGWTWISTDPWGSIPFHYGRWFYDEDYGGWAWVPGTEWGPAWVGWRRGGGFIGWAPLPPEVVFEPGVGFGPPGFDFGVGWHSWCFVPTTRFLSRNIEQVIVPPPRNVAIINNTMNVTHYAVINRRVVNRSIDLDRFERETRTRVERYRVEEIDRPMLRETPVRNGRVTLFRPQVVNTTASPPPAVRAPRVEVQPGHRSERWAPGTIPGRYRTDDREQDRWNHTEWPGADRRFPKDPRPVELEERDGQRPRVEERLRQRRQAVEEQRQEADKERARRWIEREQVQQQTIIQQRQADQEQVRQRAEQERAQRQAEREQVHQQLIQQQRVEREQVRQQFIQQQQAEREQARQQAIQQRRQMDQEQVRQRAEQERAQRQAEREQVHQQLIQQQRVEREQTRGQVIIQRQMQ
;
A
#
# COMPACT_ATOMS: atom_id res chain seq x y z
N MET A 1 -55.86 31.34 -14.47
CA MET A 1 -55.07 32.58 -14.62
C MET A 1 -53.58 32.22 -14.58
N LYS A 2 -52.86 32.48 -15.69
CA LYS A 2 -51.43 32.87 -15.83
C LYS A 2 -50.38 32.04 -15.03
N ALA A 3 -49.56 31.20 -15.67
CA ALA A 3 -48.27 31.52 -16.34
C ALA A 3 -47.16 31.85 -15.29
N LYS A 4 -45.93 31.29 -15.27
CA LYS A 4 -44.95 31.05 -16.35
C LYS A 4 -43.77 30.20 -15.82
N VAL A 5 -43.16 29.44 -16.73
CA VAL A 5 -41.85 28.79 -16.70
C VAL A 5 -40.72 29.85 -16.72
N LEU A 6 -39.54 29.56 -16.15
CA LEU A 6 -38.28 29.89 -16.84
C LEU A 6 -37.13 28.92 -16.50
N LEU A 7 -36.55 28.42 -17.58
CA LEU A 7 -35.36 27.60 -17.74
C LEU A 7 -34.17 28.54 -17.97
N THR A 8 -32.99 28.28 -17.40
CA THR A 8 -31.74 28.85 -17.92
C THR A 8 -30.63 27.80 -17.92
N LEU A 9 -30.43 27.23 -19.11
CA LEU A 9 -29.19 26.64 -19.59
C LEU A 9 -28.32 27.76 -20.17
N VAL A 10 -27.06 27.83 -19.77
CA VAL A 10 -26.00 28.46 -20.59
C VAL A 10 -24.85 27.48 -20.67
N ALA A 11 -24.72 26.88 -21.86
CA ALA A 11 -23.49 26.29 -22.34
C ALA A 11 -22.91 27.25 -23.39
N ALA A 12 -21.64 27.61 -23.25
CA ALA A 12 -20.83 28.10 -24.35
C ALA A 12 -19.36 27.80 -24.02
N GLY A 13 -18.79 26.82 -24.72
CA GLY A 13 -17.36 26.64 -24.79
C GLY A 13 -16.75 27.60 -25.81
N LEU A 14 -15.49 27.97 -25.60
CA LEU A 14 -14.60 28.29 -26.71
C LEU A 14 -13.14 28.00 -26.32
N LEU A 15 -12.47 27.45 -27.33
CA LEU A 15 -11.17 26.82 -27.37
C LEU A 15 -10.00 27.81 -27.23
N MET A 16 -8.92 27.29 -26.66
CA MET A 16 -7.51 27.51 -26.99
C MET A 16 -6.96 28.93 -27.08
N ASN A 17 -6.08 29.26 -26.12
CA ASN A 17 -4.76 29.77 -26.50
C ASN A 17 -3.70 29.19 -25.57
N VAL A 18 -2.84 28.35 -26.15
CA VAL A 18 -1.74 27.67 -25.49
C VAL A 18 -0.56 28.65 -25.44
N GLY A 19 -0.38 29.31 -24.31
CA GLY A 19 0.83 30.07 -24.00
C GLY A 19 1.79 29.16 -23.23
N PHE A 20 2.67 28.49 -23.97
CA PHE A 20 3.78 27.72 -23.41
C PHE A 20 4.81 28.70 -22.83
N ASN A 21 5.00 28.73 -21.51
CA ASN A 21 6.17 29.36 -20.90
C ASN A 21 6.59 28.52 -19.67
N PRO A 22 7.79 27.93 -19.63
CA PRO A 22 8.22 27.01 -18.59
C PRO A 22 9.03 27.75 -17.51
N ALA A 23 8.35 28.42 -16.59
CA ALA A 23 8.85 28.79 -15.27
C ALA A 23 7.66 29.36 -14.50
N ASP A 24 7.54 28.99 -13.23
CA ASP A 24 6.50 29.45 -12.29
C ASP A 24 5.11 28.80 -12.47
N SER A 25 4.89 27.69 -11.76
CA SER A 25 3.53 27.22 -11.48
C SER A 25 2.83 28.17 -10.51
N PRO A 26 1.56 28.54 -10.77
CA PRO A 26 0.81 29.45 -9.91
C PRO A 26 0.41 28.73 -8.61
N ARG A 27 0.76 29.33 -7.47
CA ARG A 27 0.16 28.97 -6.18
C ARG A 27 -1.30 29.44 -6.17
N LEU A 28 -2.22 28.51 -6.36
CA LEU A 28 -3.62 28.71 -5.99
C LEU A 28 -3.74 28.58 -4.46
N THR A 29 -3.69 29.72 -3.77
CA THR A 29 -4.04 29.81 -2.36
C THR A 29 -5.56 29.85 -2.23
N LEU A 30 -6.18 28.67 -2.19
CA LEU A 30 -7.57 28.55 -1.73
C LEU A 30 -7.55 28.38 -0.20
N LEU A 31 -8.29 29.23 0.49
CA LEU A 31 -8.48 29.23 1.94
C LEU A 31 -8.92 27.83 2.43
N GLY A 32 -8.09 27.20 3.28
CA GLY A 32 -8.34 25.89 3.87
C GLY A 32 -7.15 24.96 3.67
N GLY A 33 -6.20 24.99 4.60
CA GLY A 33 -4.95 24.24 4.53
C GLY A 33 -5.13 22.73 4.48
N VAL A 34 -5.17 22.19 3.26
CA VAL A 34 -4.71 20.84 2.96
C VAL A 34 -3.83 20.99 1.72
N THR A 35 -2.52 21.03 1.91
CA THR A 35 -1.58 20.79 0.82
C THR A 35 -1.76 19.35 0.38
N ALA A 36 -2.62 19.12 -0.61
CA ALA A 36 -2.65 17.87 -1.34
C ALA A 36 -1.35 17.77 -2.14
N HIS A 37 -0.32 17.15 -1.55
CA HIS A 37 0.79 16.62 -2.33
C HIS A 37 0.17 15.62 -3.31
N ALA A 38 0.22 15.92 -4.60
CA ALA A 38 -0.10 14.93 -5.62
C ALA A 38 0.89 13.78 -5.43
N ALA A 39 0.43 12.67 -4.84
CA ALA A 39 1.29 11.55 -4.51
C ALA A 39 1.97 11.05 -5.79
N VAL A 40 3.29 11.19 -5.86
CA VAL A 40 4.06 10.65 -6.98
C VAL A 40 3.89 9.13 -6.97
N ARG A 41 3.42 8.59 -8.10
CA ARG A 41 3.34 7.14 -8.30
C ARG A 41 4.58 6.69 -9.04
N VAL A 42 5.26 5.70 -8.49
CA VAL A 42 6.38 4.99 -9.13
C VAL A 42 5.98 3.54 -9.36
N ASP A 43 6.64 2.86 -10.28
CA ASP A 43 6.42 1.44 -10.56
C ASP A 43 7.69 0.61 -10.36
N PHE A 44 7.62 -0.72 -10.52
CA PHE A 44 8.81 -1.56 -10.42
C PHE A 44 9.88 -1.26 -11.49
N GLY A 45 9.51 -0.69 -12.64
CA GLY A 45 10.48 -0.20 -13.62
C GLY A 45 11.38 0.90 -13.05
N PHE A 46 10.85 1.74 -12.16
CA PHE A 46 11.66 2.68 -11.37
C PHE A 46 12.67 1.94 -10.49
N PHE A 47 12.24 0.92 -9.72
CA PHE A 47 13.14 0.11 -8.90
C PHE A 47 14.22 -0.58 -9.73
N TYR A 48 13.85 -1.12 -10.89
CA TYR A 48 14.79 -1.77 -11.79
C TYR A 48 15.92 -0.85 -12.22
N ASN A 49 15.58 0.38 -12.62
CA ASN A 49 16.55 1.37 -13.07
C ASN A 49 17.44 1.89 -11.93
N GLU A 50 16.87 2.17 -10.76
CA GLU A 50 17.62 2.71 -9.62
C GLU A 50 18.57 1.67 -8.99
N LEU A 51 18.22 0.39 -9.03
CA LEU A 51 19.02 -0.69 -8.45
C LEU A 51 20.00 -1.35 -9.44
N ALA A 52 19.80 -1.19 -10.75
CA ALA A 52 20.67 -1.76 -11.79
C ALA A 52 22.17 -1.41 -11.64
N PRO A 53 22.58 -0.20 -11.17
CA PRO A 53 24.00 0.10 -10.95
C PRO A 53 24.65 -0.63 -9.79
N TYR A 54 23.87 -1.29 -8.93
CA TYR A 54 24.32 -1.82 -7.63
C TYR A 54 24.17 -3.35 -7.51
N GLY A 55 23.73 -4.03 -8.58
CA GLY A 55 23.49 -5.46 -8.56
C GLY A 55 22.81 -5.95 -9.84
N ASP A 56 22.53 -7.25 -9.88
CA ASP A 56 21.98 -7.92 -11.04
C ASP A 56 20.50 -8.28 -10.84
N TRP A 57 19.69 -8.01 -11.86
CA TRP A 57 18.33 -8.53 -11.94
C TRP A 57 18.30 -9.90 -12.64
N ARG A 58 17.63 -10.87 -12.04
CA ARG A 58 17.47 -12.22 -12.61
C ARG A 58 16.05 -12.70 -12.44
N GLN A 59 15.60 -13.55 -13.35
CA GLN A 59 14.31 -14.20 -13.25
C GLN A 59 14.46 -15.49 -12.45
N LEU A 60 13.70 -15.62 -11.37
CA LEU A 60 13.69 -16.78 -10.49
C LEU A 60 12.24 -17.12 -10.15
N GLU A 61 11.79 -18.32 -10.54
CA GLU A 61 10.45 -18.77 -10.18
C GLU A 61 10.42 -19.33 -8.75
N PRO A 62 9.33 -19.10 -7.99
CA PRO A 62 8.06 -18.47 -8.38
C PRO A 62 8.00 -16.94 -8.24
N TYR A 63 9.13 -16.27 -7.95
CA TYR A 63 9.17 -14.86 -7.55
C TYR A 63 9.18 -13.87 -8.72
N GLY A 64 9.47 -14.32 -9.94
CA GLY A 64 9.66 -13.44 -11.10
C GLY A 64 11.02 -12.74 -11.05
N TRP A 65 11.05 -11.42 -11.22
CA TRP A 65 12.30 -10.65 -11.21
C TRP A 65 12.80 -10.37 -9.79
N VAL A 66 13.96 -10.92 -9.45
CA VAL A 66 14.65 -10.74 -8.19
C VAL A 66 15.98 -10.01 -8.41
N TRP A 67 16.42 -9.26 -7.40
CA TRP A 67 17.66 -8.48 -7.46
C TRP A 67 18.72 -9.04 -6.51
N TYR A 68 19.93 -9.23 -7.03
CA TYR A 68 21.11 -9.66 -6.27
C TYR A 68 22.08 -8.48 -6.15
N PRO A 69 22.28 -7.92 -4.94
CA PRO A 69 23.22 -6.81 -4.73
C PRO A 69 24.68 -7.25 -4.98
N ASP A 70 25.50 -6.35 -5.51
CA ASP A 70 26.97 -6.50 -5.55
C ASP A 70 27.58 -6.06 -4.21
N VAL A 71 27.73 -7.01 -3.30
CA VAL A 71 28.14 -6.81 -1.90
C VAL A 71 29.18 -7.83 -1.47
N ALA A 72 29.79 -7.61 -0.30
CA ALA A 72 30.73 -8.57 0.28
C ALA A 72 30.06 -9.90 0.64
N GLU A 73 30.84 -10.98 0.70
CA GLU A 73 30.35 -12.34 0.98
C GLU A 73 29.69 -12.47 2.36
N ASP A 74 30.17 -11.72 3.36
CA ASP A 74 29.61 -11.70 4.71
C ASP A 74 28.46 -10.70 4.90
N TRP A 75 28.09 -9.99 3.82
CA TRP A 75 27.00 -9.03 3.83
C TRP A 75 25.66 -9.75 4.02
N ARG A 76 24.77 -9.14 4.83
CA ARG A 76 23.38 -9.57 4.92
C ARG A 76 22.44 -8.39 5.12
N PRO A 77 21.15 -8.54 4.76
CA PRO A 77 20.14 -7.52 4.95
C PRO A 77 20.06 -7.08 6.41
N TYR A 78 19.87 -5.78 6.63
CA TYR A 78 19.74 -5.19 7.96
C TYR A 78 20.99 -5.37 8.86
N ALA A 79 22.19 -5.49 8.29
CA ALA A 79 23.45 -5.48 9.04
C ALA A 79 24.21 -4.16 8.93
N PHE A 80 24.17 -3.50 7.77
CA PHE A 80 24.87 -2.25 7.49
C PHE A 80 23.93 -1.04 7.60
N GLY A 81 23.90 -0.43 8.78
CA GLY A 81 22.94 0.60 9.13
C GLY A 81 22.73 0.72 10.63
N TYR A 82 21.58 1.27 11.03
CA TYR A 82 21.20 1.38 12.44
C TYR A 82 19.69 1.54 12.60
N TRP A 83 19.19 1.21 13.79
CA TRP A 83 17.79 1.41 14.15
C TRP A 83 17.56 2.81 14.71
N VAL A 84 16.49 3.47 14.27
CA VAL A 84 15.97 4.69 14.89
C VAL A 84 14.53 4.49 15.32
N PHE A 85 14.09 5.23 16.33
CA PHE A 85 12.69 5.26 16.72
C PHE A 85 12.03 6.50 16.13
N THR A 86 10.98 6.30 15.33
CA THR A 86 10.20 7.38 14.74
C THR A 86 8.82 7.46 15.38
N ASP A 87 8.27 8.68 15.49
CA ASP A 87 6.94 8.85 16.08
C ASP A 87 5.82 8.26 15.21
N ASP A 88 6.00 8.27 13.89
CA ASP A 88 4.99 7.80 12.93
C ASP A 88 5.06 6.29 12.67
N TYR A 89 6.25 5.67 12.72
CA TYR A 89 6.47 4.28 12.27
C TYR A 89 7.13 3.37 13.31
N GLY A 90 7.53 3.89 14.47
CA GLY A 90 8.24 3.12 15.49
C GLY A 90 9.67 2.76 15.04
N TRP A 91 10.11 1.54 15.34
CA TRP A 91 11.47 1.09 14.98
C TRP A 91 11.65 0.99 13.47
N THR A 92 12.48 1.88 12.94
CA THR A 92 12.72 2.06 11.51
C THR A 92 14.20 1.80 11.22
N TRP A 93 14.47 1.00 10.20
CA TRP A 93 15.82 0.71 9.77
C TRP A 93 16.35 1.85 8.90
N ILE A 94 17.59 2.27 9.15
CA ILE A 94 18.31 3.22 8.32
C ILE A 94 19.56 2.54 7.80
N SER A 95 19.56 2.21 6.52
CA SER A 95 20.72 1.61 5.85
C SER A 95 21.79 2.65 5.53
N THR A 96 23.05 2.21 5.56
CA THR A 96 24.19 2.96 5.05
C THR A 96 24.51 2.62 3.59
N ASP A 97 23.84 1.62 3.00
CA ASP A 97 23.98 1.26 1.60
C ASP A 97 23.35 2.35 0.73
N PRO A 98 23.99 2.78 -0.38
CA PRO A 98 23.52 3.90 -1.20
C PRO A 98 22.16 3.64 -1.87
N TRP A 99 21.78 2.38 -1.99
CA TRP A 99 20.51 1.91 -2.55
C TRP A 99 19.47 1.56 -1.47
N GLY A 100 19.82 1.64 -0.19
CA GLY A 100 19.04 1.09 0.93
C GLY A 100 17.65 1.71 1.14
N SER A 101 17.39 2.89 0.57
CA SER A 101 16.09 3.56 0.68
C SER A 101 14.94 2.78 0.02
N ILE A 102 15.24 1.84 -0.89
CA ILE A 102 14.24 1.01 -1.58
C ILE A 102 14.07 -0.37 -0.91
N PRO A 103 15.07 -1.29 -0.96
CA PRO A 103 14.81 -2.71 -0.69
C PRO A 103 14.67 -3.05 0.80
N PHE A 104 14.99 -2.12 1.71
CA PHE A 104 14.72 -2.30 3.15
C PHE A 104 13.31 -1.86 3.57
N HIS A 105 12.58 -1.18 2.69
CA HIS A 105 11.25 -0.61 2.98
C HIS A 105 10.16 -1.14 2.06
N TYR A 106 10.50 -1.45 0.80
CA TYR A 106 9.64 -2.09 -0.17
C TYR A 106 10.15 -3.51 -0.42
N GLY A 107 9.26 -4.51 -0.50
CA GLY A 107 9.66 -5.89 -0.84
C GLY A 107 10.15 -6.76 0.32
N ARG A 108 10.82 -7.87 -0.03
CA ARG A 108 11.24 -8.94 0.90
C ARG A 108 12.61 -9.48 0.51
N TRP A 109 13.40 -9.82 1.52
CA TRP A 109 14.71 -10.44 1.34
C TRP A 109 14.63 -11.93 1.64
N PHE A 110 15.31 -12.75 0.85
CA PHE A 110 15.51 -14.17 1.11
C PHE A 110 16.95 -14.56 0.77
N TYR A 111 17.40 -15.65 1.38
CA TYR A 111 18.69 -16.24 1.04
C TYR A 111 18.44 -17.29 -0.05
N ASP A 112 19.02 -17.09 -1.22
CA ASP A 112 18.98 -18.03 -2.33
C ASP A 112 20.13 -19.03 -2.14
N GLU A 113 19.78 -20.24 -1.69
CA GLU A 113 20.74 -21.32 -1.44
C GLU A 113 21.43 -21.80 -2.72
N ASP A 114 20.75 -21.75 -3.88
CA ASP A 114 21.32 -22.20 -5.16
C ASP A 114 22.36 -21.20 -5.67
N TYR A 115 22.13 -19.91 -5.44
CA TYR A 115 23.10 -18.86 -5.76
C TYR A 115 24.17 -18.68 -4.66
N GLY A 116 23.87 -19.08 -3.42
CA GLY A 116 24.73 -18.86 -2.26
C GLY A 116 24.78 -17.41 -1.81
N GLY A 117 23.65 -16.68 -1.90
CA GLY A 117 23.63 -15.25 -1.61
C GLY A 117 22.24 -14.68 -1.33
N TRP A 118 22.21 -13.43 -0.86
CA TRP A 118 20.95 -12.73 -0.60
C TRP A 118 20.32 -12.18 -1.89
N ALA A 119 19.02 -12.37 -2.02
CA ALA A 119 18.22 -11.84 -3.10
C ALA A 119 17.02 -11.07 -2.55
N TRP A 120 16.57 -10.07 -3.32
CA TRP A 120 15.44 -9.23 -2.97
C TRP A 120 14.32 -9.35 -4.00
N VAL A 121 13.10 -9.54 -3.50
CA VAL A 121 11.86 -9.54 -4.29
C VAL A 121 11.17 -8.19 -4.11
N PRO A 122 10.87 -7.46 -5.21
CA PRO A 122 10.13 -6.20 -5.15
C PRO A 122 8.74 -6.34 -4.51
N GLY A 123 8.32 -5.31 -3.78
CA GLY A 123 6.98 -5.22 -3.21
C GLY A 123 6.46 -3.78 -3.26
N THR A 124 5.14 -3.62 -3.24
CA THR A 124 4.50 -2.31 -3.32
C THR A 124 4.21 -1.70 -1.95
N GLU A 125 4.18 -2.52 -0.90
CA GLU A 125 3.89 -2.07 0.46
C GLU A 125 5.14 -1.54 1.15
N TRP A 126 5.06 -0.29 1.63
CA TRP A 126 6.10 0.32 2.45
C TRP A 126 5.97 -0.12 3.91
N GLY A 127 7.10 -0.47 4.52
CA GLY A 127 7.22 -0.68 5.97
C GLY A 127 8.47 -0.01 6.56
N PRO A 128 8.49 0.27 7.87
CA PRO A 128 9.68 0.81 8.53
C PRO A 128 10.88 -0.14 8.51
N ALA A 129 10.60 -1.44 8.40
CA ALA A 129 11.46 -2.54 8.04
C ALA A 129 10.57 -3.78 7.85
N TRP A 130 11.04 -4.81 7.15
CA TRP A 130 10.35 -6.10 7.06
C TRP A 130 11.20 -7.19 7.69
N VAL A 131 11.22 -7.19 9.03
CA VAL A 131 12.01 -8.13 9.85
C VAL A 131 11.17 -8.77 10.96
N GLY A 132 11.49 -10.03 11.27
CA GLY A 132 11.09 -10.70 12.50
C GLY A 132 12.01 -10.28 13.64
N TRP A 133 11.50 -10.26 14.86
CA TRP A 133 12.21 -9.78 16.05
C TRP A 133 12.28 -10.84 17.13
N ARG A 134 13.42 -10.89 17.82
CA ARG A 134 13.65 -11.69 19.01
C ARG A 134 14.26 -10.87 20.13
N ARG A 135 13.95 -11.25 21.36
CA ARG A 135 14.50 -10.62 22.56
C ARG A 135 14.60 -11.63 23.70
N GLY A 136 15.64 -11.54 24.51
CA GLY A 136 15.88 -12.44 25.65
C GLY A 136 17.36 -12.66 25.91
N GLY A 137 17.72 -13.19 27.07
CA GLY A 137 19.11 -13.53 27.40
C GLY A 137 20.12 -12.37 27.31
N GLY A 138 19.66 -11.11 27.38
CA GLY A 138 20.51 -9.92 27.20
C GLY A 138 20.78 -9.53 25.73
N PHE A 139 20.07 -10.13 24.78
CA PHE A 139 20.18 -9.84 23.36
C PHE A 139 18.86 -9.34 22.76
N ILE A 140 19.01 -8.50 21.74
CA ILE A 140 17.96 -8.18 20.76
C ILE A 140 18.45 -8.75 19.42
N GLY A 141 17.55 -9.36 18.67
CA GLY A 141 17.86 -9.77 17.32
C GLY A 141 16.73 -9.54 16.35
N TRP A 142 17.10 -9.49 15.08
CA TRP A 142 16.19 -9.36 13.97
C TRP A 142 16.68 -10.18 12.78
N ALA A 143 15.75 -10.57 11.91
CA ALA A 143 16.06 -11.25 10.66
C ALA A 143 15.07 -10.83 9.57
N PRO A 144 15.49 -10.72 8.31
CA PRO A 144 14.59 -10.40 7.21
C PRO A 144 13.42 -11.38 7.15
N LEU A 145 12.21 -10.87 6.93
CA LEU A 145 11.06 -11.71 6.64
C LEU A 145 11.10 -12.11 5.15
N PRO A 146 11.00 -13.42 4.84
CA PRO A 146 11.07 -13.88 3.46
C PRO A 146 9.75 -13.63 2.72
N PRO A 147 9.74 -13.73 1.37
CA PRO A 147 8.58 -13.45 0.52
C PRO A 147 7.29 -14.19 0.90
N GLU A 148 7.40 -15.39 1.49
CA GLU A 148 6.28 -16.22 1.93
C GLU A 148 5.53 -15.59 3.11
N VAL A 149 6.16 -14.67 3.83
CA VAL A 149 5.57 -13.98 4.97
C VAL A 149 4.84 -12.72 4.49
N VAL A 150 3.57 -12.91 4.18
CA VAL A 150 2.66 -11.85 3.76
C VAL A 150 2.18 -11.07 4.99
N PHE A 151 2.22 -9.74 4.89
CA PHE A 151 1.59 -8.84 5.84
C PHE A 151 0.22 -8.44 5.31
N GLU A 152 -0.83 -8.67 6.09
CA GLU A 152 -2.19 -8.27 5.74
C GLU A 152 -2.63 -7.08 6.62
N PRO A 153 -2.90 -5.90 6.02
CA PRO A 153 -3.37 -4.75 6.78
C PRO A 153 -4.65 -5.06 7.59
N GLY A 154 -4.58 -4.88 8.91
CA GLY A 154 -5.68 -5.15 9.84
C GLY A 154 -5.68 -6.55 10.47
N VAL A 155 -4.90 -7.49 9.92
CA VAL A 155 -4.69 -8.83 10.49
C VAL A 155 -3.28 -8.97 11.07
N GLY A 156 -2.28 -8.36 10.42
CA GLY A 156 -0.86 -8.49 10.74
C GLY A 156 -0.19 -9.57 9.87
N PHE A 157 0.86 -10.21 10.37
CA PHE A 157 1.41 -11.40 9.71
C PHE A 157 0.51 -12.61 9.98
N GLY A 158 0.43 -13.53 9.00
CA GLY A 158 -0.15 -14.86 9.23
C GLY A 158 0.49 -15.57 10.43
N PRO A 159 -0.15 -16.63 11.00
CA PRO A 159 0.32 -17.26 12.23
C PRO A 159 1.81 -17.63 12.10
N PRO A 160 2.69 -17.05 12.93
CA PRO A 160 4.11 -17.34 12.85
C PRO A 160 4.32 -18.80 13.23
N GLY A 161 4.92 -19.59 12.33
CA GLY A 161 5.55 -20.85 12.72
C GLY A 161 6.72 -20.60 13.69
N PHE A 162 7.63 -21.58 13.85
CA PHE A 162 8.94 -21.36 14.47
C PHE A 162 9.69 -20.26 13.69
N ASP A 163 9.56 -19.00 14.11
CA ASP A 163 10.30 -17.86 13.56
C ASP A 163 10.13 -17.62 12.05
N PHE A 164 8.91 -17.81 11.55
CA PHE A 164 8.57 -17.61 10.14
C PHE A 164 9.41 -18.47 9.16
N GLY A 165 10.00 -19.58 9.63
CA GLY A 165 10.88 -20.42 8.81
C GLY A 165 12.27 -19.82 8.56
N VAL A 166 12.63 -18.73 9.26
CA VAL A 166 13.91 -18.04 9.06
C VAL A 166 15.06 -18.82 9.70
N GLY A 167 16.00 -19.26 8.85
CA GLY A 167 17.20 -19.98 9.28
C GLY A 167 18.09 -19.17 10.24
N TRP A 168 18.83 -19.88 11.10
CA TRP A 168 19.66 -19.27 12.15
C TRP A 168 20.73 -18.31 11.61
N HIS A 169 21.27 -18.55 10.41
CA HIS A 169 22.30 -17.72 9.77
C HIS A 169 21.79 -16.33 9.37
N SER A 170 20.48 -16.20 9.15
CA SER A 170 19.81 -14.96 8.75
C SER A 170 19.63 -13.96 9.88
N TRP A 171 19.82 -14.38 11.13
CA TRP A 171 19.63 -13.52 12.30
C TRP A 171 20.84 -12.60 12.55
N CYS A 172 20.55 -11.33 12.79
CA CYS A 172 21.46 -10.38 13.40
C CYS A 172 21.12 -10.30 14.89
N PHE A 173 22.10 -10.56 15.77
CA PHE A 173 21.93 -10.37 17.21
C PHE A 173 22.96 -9.37 17.74
N VAL A 174 22.53 -8.51 18.65
CA VAL A 174 23.38 -7.58 19.37
C VAL A 174 23.07 -7.61 20.87
N PRO A 175 24.03 -7.30 21.75
CA PRO A 175 23.73 -7.05 23.16
C PRO A 175 22.69 -5.93 23.27
N THR A 176 21.70 -6.07 24.16
CA THR A 176 20.61 -5.09 24.32
C THR A 176 21.13 -3.68 24.54
N THR A 177 22.23 -3.51 25.28
CA THR A 177 22.88 -2.22 25.57
C THR A 177 23.56 -1.57 24.36
N ARG A 178 23.77 -2.31 23.27
CA ARG A 178 24.42 -1.86 22.04
C ARG A 178 23.45 -1.72 20.86
N PHE A 179 22.15 -1.94 21.09
CA PHE A 179 21.12 -1.92 20.06
C PHE A 179 21.02 -0.58 19.30
N LEU A 180 21.30 0.54 19.96
CA LEU A 180 21.28 1.88 19.37
C LEU A 180 22.62 2.32 18.75
N SER A 181 23.57 1.39 18.55
CA SER A 181 24.85 1.72 17.91
C SER A 181 24.62 2.21 16.48
N ARG A 182 25.24 3.33 16.10
CA ARG A 182 25.24 3.83 14.71
C ARG A 182 26.05 2.94 13.77
N ASN A 183 27.04 2.25 14.32
CA ASN A 183 27.82 1.22 13.64
C ASN A 183 27.37 -0.13 14.21
N ILE A 184 26.17 -0.56 13.83
CA ILE A 184 25.59 -1.77 14.41
C ILE A 184 26.32 -3.03 13.93
N GLU A 185 26.90 -2.98 12.72
CA GLU A 185 27.66 -4.07 12.09
C GLU A 185 28.83 -4.54 12.97
N GLN A 186 29.47 -3.62 13.69
CA GLN A 186 30.62 -3.91 14.55
C GLN A 186 30.24 -4.63 15.85
N VAL A 187 28.97 -4.58 16.23
CA VAL A 187 28.46 -5.16 17.48
C VAL A 187 27.53 -6.35 17.24
N ILE A 188 27.29 -6.70 15.96
CA ILE A 188 26.59 -7.94 15.60
C ILE A 188 27.45 -9.12 16.01
N VAL A 189 26.80 -10.04 16.73
CA VAL A 189 27.42 -11.28 17.18
C VAL A 189 27.67 -12.19 15.96
N PRO A 190 28.80 -12.93 15.91
CA PRO A 190 29.08 -13.86 14.82
C PRO A 190 27.97 -14.91 14.61
N PRO A 191 27.61 -15.25 13.35
CA PRO A 191 26.51 -16.18 13.04
C PRO A 191 26.51 -17.51 13.80
N PRO A 192 27.65 -18.17 14.06
CA PRO A 192 27.66 -19.45 14.77
C PRO A 192 27.05 -19.38 16.19
N ARG A 193 27.00 -18.20 16.81
CA ARG A 193 26.36 -18.03 18.13
C ARG A 193 24.83 -17.90 18.05
N ASN A 194 24.28 -17.67 16.86
CA ASN A 194 22.85 -17.43 16.67
C ASN A 194 22.00 -18.60 17.16
N VAL A 195 22.45 -19.85 16.98
CA VAL A 195 21.70 -21.04 17.45
C VAL A 195 21.48 -20.98 18.97
N ALA A 196 22.55 -20.69 19.72
CA ALA A 196 22.45 -20.57 21.18
C ALA A 196 21.60 -19.37 21.61
N ILE A 197 21.71 -18.23 20.92
CA ILE A 197 20.94 -17.02 21.25
C ILE A 197 19.46 -17.23 20.90
N ILE A 198 19.13 -17.86 19.78
CA ILE A 198 17.76 -18.22 19.39
C ILE A 198 17.14 -19.09 20.48
N ASN A 199 17.83 -20.13 20.95
CA ASN A 199 17.32 -21.01 22.02
C ASN A 199 17.10 -20.29 23.37
N ASN A 200 17.70 -19.12 23.58
CA ASN A 200 17.59 -18.32 24.82
C ASN A 200 16.82 -17.00 24.63
N THR A 201 16.15 -16.83 23.50
CA THR A 201 15.33 -15.65 23.18
C THR A 201 13.91 -16.09 22.84
N MET A 202 12.99 -15.12 22.78
CA MET A 202 11.61 -15.34 22.32
C MET A 202 11.29 -14.41 21.16
N ASN A 203 10.37 -14.83 20.29
CA ASN A 203 9.85 -13.98 19.23
C ASN A 203 8.99 -12.85 19.82
N VAL A 204 9.30 -11.60 19.47
CA VAL A 204 8.59 -10.40 19.92
C VAL A 204 8.08 -9.56 18.74
N THR A 205 7.98 -10.16 17.55
CA THR A 205 7.56 -9.47 16.32
C THR A 205 6.16 -8.91 16.49
N HIS A 206 6.02 -7.59 16.37
CA HIS A 206 4.77 -6.88 16.52
C HIS A 206 4.70 -5.67 15.60
N TYR A 207 3.92 -5.82 14.53
CA TYR A 207 3.58 -4.74 13.60
C TYR A 207 2.09 -4.45 13.72
N ALA A 208 1.73 -3.17 13.68
CA ALA A 208 0.36 -2.69 13.76
C ALA A 208 0.08 -1.73 12.60
N VAL A 209 -1.18 -1.63 12.19
CA VAL A 209 -1.62 -0.58 11.26
C VAL A 209 -2.32 0.51 12.05
N ILE A 210 -1.75 1.71 12.06
CA ILE A 210 -2.25 2.87 12.79
C ILE A 210 -2.35 4.03 11.80
N ASN A 211 -3.52 4.68 11.68
CA ASN A 211 -3.73 5.78 10.74
C ASN A 211 -3.29 5.43 9.29
N ARG A 212 -3.61 4.20 8.84
CA ARG A 212 -3.21 3.64 7.52
C ARG A 212 -1.69 3.55 7.30
N ARG A 213 -0.90 3.55 8.38
CA ARG A 213 0.55 3.38 8.37
C ARG A 213 0.93 2.08 9.07
N VAL A 214 1.85 1.33 8.47
CA VAL A 214 2.50 0.18 9.12
C VAL A 214 3.49 0.70 10.15
N VAL A 215 3.32 0.29 11.41
CA VAL A 215 4.12 0.73 12.56
C VAL A 215 4.76 -0.49 13.21
N ASN A 216 6.08 -0.45 13.40
CA ASN A 216 6.84 -1.51 14.07
C ASN A 216 6.97 -1.21 15.57
N ARG A 217 6.34 -2.04 16.40
CA ARG A 217 6.31 -1.95 17.87
C ARG A 217 6.88 -3.20 18.53
N SER A 218 7.78 -3.89 17.84
CA SER A 218 8.32 -5.19 18.28
C SER A 218 9.18 -5.09 19.54
N ILE A 219 9.97 -4.02 19.67
CA ILE A 219 10.69 -3.70 20.92
C ILE A 219 9.92 -2.60 21.65
N ASP A 220 9.39 -2.93 22.83
CA ASP A 220 8.70 -1.96 23.69
C ASP A 220 9.67 -0.87 24.16
N LEU A 221 9.37 0.38 23.79
CA LEU A 221 10.26 1.52 24.01
C LEU A 221 10.49 1.78 25.50
N ASP A 222 9.41 1.85 26.28
CA ASP A 222 9.49 2.20 27.70
C ASP A 222 10.25 1.12 28.49
N ARG A 223 10.04 -0.15 28.15
CA ARG A 223 10.80 -1.27 28.72
C ARG A 223 12.27 -1.21 28.34
N PHE A 224 12.57 -0.93 27.06
CA PHE A 224 13.95 -0.81 26.58
C PHE A 224 14.70 0.31 27.30
N GLU A 225 14.10 1.50 27.45
CA GLU A 225 14.70 2.63 28.16
C GLU A 225 14.95 2.32 29.64
N ARG A 226 13.99 1.67 30.31
CA ARG A 226 14.14 1.27 31.72
C ARG A 226 15.26 0.25 31.92
N GLU A 227 15.35 -0.75 31.04
CA GLU A 227 16.35 -1.82 31.13
C GLU A 227 17.77 -1.31 30.83
N THR A 228 17.92 -0.51 29.77
CA THR A 228 19.23 0.00 29.33
C THR A 228 19.65 1.28 30.04
N ARG A 229 18.73 1.92 30.79
CA ARG A 229 18.90 3.26 31.38
C ARG A 229 19.35 4.30 30.35
N THR A 230 18.97 4.10 29.09
CA THR A 230 19.33 4.95 27.96
C THR A 230 18.05 5.49 27.36
N ARG A 231 17.95 6.82 27.26
CA ARG A 231 16.81 7.46 26.61
C ARG A 231 16.98 7.37 25.09
N VAL A 232 15.95 6.93 24.39
CA VAL A 232 15.94 6.83 22.93
C VAL A 232 15.53 8.17 22.34
N GLU A 233 16.28 8.65 21.36
CA GLU A 233 15.90 9.82 20.59
C GLU A 233 14.74 9.48 19.65
N ARG A 234 13.71 10.33 19.63
CA ARG A 234 12.51 10.17 18.81
C ARG A 234 12.59 11.12 17.64
N TYR A 235 12.47 10.57 16.43
CA TYR A 235 12.60 11.33 15.19
C TYR A 235 11.24 11.60 14.56
N ARG A 236 11.07 12.83 14.07
CA ARG A 236 9.95 13.19 13.17
C ARG A 236 10.27 12.76 11.75
N VAL A 237 9.28 12.26 11.04
CA VAL A 237 9.49 11.77 9.68
C VAL A 237 9.18 12.86 8.65
N GLU A 238 10.04 12.95 7.64
CA GLU A 238 9.82 13.69 6.41
C GLU A 238 9.76 12.70 5.25
N GLU A 239 8.60 12.57 4.63
CA GLU A 239 8.39 11.63 3.51
C GLU A 239 8.75 12.32 2.20
N ILE A 240 9.54 11.65 1.36
CA ILE A 240 9.93 12.16 0.04
C ILE A 240 9.63 11.14 -1.07
N ASP A 241 9.44 11.66 -2.28
CA ASP A 241 9.09 10.88 -3.46
C ASP A 241 10.28 10.53 -4.36
N ARG A 242 11.50 10.94 -3.98
CA ARG A 242 12.74 10.62 -4.69
C ARG A 242 13.67 9.83 -3.79
N PRO A 243 14.32 8.76 -4.28
CA PRO A 243 15.21 7.95 -3.46
C PRO A 243 16.39 8.80 -3.01
N MET A 244 16.75 8.66 -1.74
CA MET A 244 17.94 9.31 -1.20
C MET A 244 19.15 8.53 -1.66
N LEU A 245 19.86 9.04 -2.67
CA LEU A 245 21.17 8.53 -3.06
C LEU A 245 22.24 9.31 -2.32
N ARG A 246 22.98 8.63 -1.44
CA ARG A 246 24.18 9.14 -0.73
C ARG A 246 23.93 10.28 0.27
N GLU A 247 22.68 10.63 0.55
CA GLU A 247 22.34 11.61 1.57
C GLU A 247 22.19 10.94 2.95
N THR A 248 22.52 11.66 4.02
CA THR A 248 22.27 11.19 5.39
C THR A 248 20.81 11.41 5.74
N PRO A 249 19.99 10.35 5.89
CA PRO A 249 18.55 10.52 6.08
C PRO A 249 18.21 11.10 7.45
N VAL A 250 19.10 11.00 8.43
CA VAL A 250 18.85 11.50 9.80
C VAL A 250 19.57 12.83 10.03
N ARG A 251 18.81 13.91 10.25
CA ARG A 251 19.36 15.25 10.52
C ARG A 251 18.42 16.07 11.40
N ASN A 252 18.98 16.79 12.38
CA ASN A 252 18.26 17.77 13.21
C ASN A 252 16.96 17.24 13.84
N GLY A 253 17.00 16.03 14.42
CA GLY A 253 15.82 15.38 15.03
C GLY A 253 14.74 14.95 14.03
N ARG A 254 15.09 14.88 12.74
CA ARG A 254 14.23 14.38 11.67
C ARG A 254 14.88 13.20 10.96
N VAL A 255 14.04 12.37 10.37
CA VAL A 255 14.45 11.32 9.44
C VAL A 255 13.69 11.47 8.14
N THR A 256 14.42 11.58 7.03
CA THR A 256 13.88 11.64 5.69
C THR A 256 13.75 10.22 5.14
N LEU A 257 12.55 9.83 4.72
CA LEU A 257 12.24 8.48 4.24
C LEU A 257 11.65 8.54 2.82
N PHE A 258 12.19 7.73 1.92
CA PHE A 258 11.62 7.52 0.60
C PHE A 258 10.32 6.71 0.72
N ARG A 259 9.19 7.31 0.36
CA ARG A 259 7.87 6.70 0.49
C ARG A 259 6.86 7.13 -0.60
N PRO A 260 7.17 6.96 -1.90
CA PRO A 260 6.17 7.19 -2.94
C PRO A 260 5.10 6.10 -2.93
N GLN A 261 4.01 6.33 -3.68
CA GLN A 261 3.05 5.27 -3.95
C GLN A 261 3.63 4.34 -5.02
N VAL A 262 3.81 3.06 -4.70
CA VAL A 262 4.38 2.09 -5.62
C VAL A 262 3.28 1.23 -6.22
N VAL A 263 3.27 1.09 -7.54
CA VAL A 263 2.37 0.18 -8.25
C VAL A 263 3.16 -0.93 -8.94
N ASN A 264 2.60 -2.13 -8.98
CA ASN A 264 3.20 -3.22 -9.74
C ASN A 264 3.09 -2.91 -11.24
N THR A 265 4.10 -3.28 -12.03
CA THR A 265 4.12 -3.12 -13.49
C THR A 265 4.59 -4.41 -14.15
N THR A 266 4.24 -4.60 -15.41
CA THR A 266 4.73 -5.69 -16.26
C THR A 266 6.04 -5.35 -16.97
N ALA A 267 6.67 -4.21 -16.62
CA ALA A 267 7.98 -3.86 -17.14
C ALA A 267 9.00 -4.96 -16.84
N SER A 268 10.02 -5.09 -17.69
CA SER A 268 11.19 -5.94 -17.41
C SER A 268 12.38 -5.06 -16.99
N PRO A 269 13.30 -5.56 -16.16
CA PRO A 269 14.50 -4.84 -15.81
C PRO A 269 15.32 -4.47 -17.05
N PRO A 270 16.06 -3.35 -17.03
CA PRO A 270 16.97 -3.03 -18.11
C PRO A 270 18.01 -4.15 -18.24
N PRO A 271 18.50 -4.44 -19.46
CA PRO A 271 19.58 -5.41 -19.64
C PRO A 271 20.76 -4.98 -18.76
N ALA A 272 21.41 -5.95 -18.11
CA ALA A 272 22.52 -5.67 -17.20
C ALA A 272 23.61 -4.86 -17.93
N VAL A 273 23.61 -3.54 -17.73
CA VAL A 273 24.64 -2.67 -18.26
C VAL A 273 25.81 -2.84 -17.31
N ARG A 274 26.72 -3.77 -17.64
CA ARG A 274 28.03 -3.84 -16.97
C ARG A 274 28.70 -2.48 -17.20
N ALA A 275 28.59 -1.58 -16.23
CA ALA A 275 29.59 -0.53 -16.11
C ALA A 275 30.94 -1.26 -16.01
N PRO A 276 31.98 -0.85 -16.76
CA PRO A 276 33.30 -1.41 -16.56
C PRO A 276 33.59 -1.30 -15.07
N ARG A 277 33.95 -2.43 -14.44
CA ARG A 277 34.36 -2.49 -13.05
C ARG A 277 35.31 -1.32 -12.84
N VAL A 278 34.82 -0.24 -12.23
CA VAL A 278 35.72 0.79 -11.75
C VAL A 278 36.46 0.04 -10.67
N GLU A 279 37.67 -0.40 -10.98
CA GLU A 279 38.69 -0.65 -9.98
C GLU A 279 38.79 0.64 -9.18
N VAL A 280 37.92 0.75 -8.18
CA VAL A 280 38.16 1.61 -7.05
C VAL A 280 39.43 1.01 -6.48
N GLN A 281 40.56 1.64 -6.80
CA GLN A 281 41.83 1.40 -6.14
C GLN A 281 41.53 1.23 -4.64
N PRO A 282 42.05 0.18 -3.98
CA PRO A 282 41.80 -0.03 -2.57
C PRO A 282 42.51 1.06 -1.75
N GLY A 283 41.90 2.24 -1.70
CA GLY A 283 42.22 3.31 -0.79
C GLY A 283 41.52 3.02 0.52
N HIS A 284 42.22 2.30 1.40
CA HIS A 284 41.92 2.15 2.83
C HIS A 284 40.52 1.59 3.17
N ARG A 285 40.21 0.38 2.68
CA ARG A 285 39.22 -0.49 3.33
C ARG A 285 40.01 -1.54 4.10
N SER A 286 39.80 -1.64 5.41
CA SER A 286 40.56 -2.52 6.29
C SER A 286 40.50 -3.98 5.82
N GLU A 287 41.61 -4.45 5.27
CA GLU A 287 41.94 -5.87 5.17
C GLU A 287 41.89 -6.46 6.58
N ARG A 288 40.87 -7.26 6.89
CA ARG A 288 40.93 -8.09 8.09
C ARG A 288 40.26 -9.44 7.98
N TRP A 289 39.80 -9.83 6.80
CA TRP A 289 39.23 -11.15 6.56
C TRP A 289 39.86 -11.70 5.29
N ALA A 290 41.07 -12.25 5.43
CA ALA A 290 41.64 -13.20 4.49
C ALA A 290 41.96 -14.50 5.27
N PRO A 291 41.67 -15.69 4.71
CA PRO A 291 41.80 -16.95 5.44
C PRO A 291 43.26 -17.43 5.43
N GLY A 292 43.79 -17.75 6.61
CA GLY A 292 44.90 -18.69 6.79
C GLY A 292 46.29 -18.22 6.40
N THR A 293 46.97 -17.49 7.28
CA THR A 293 48.41 -17.69 7.54
C THR A 293 48.70 -17.27 8.98
N ILE A 294 49.05 -18.23 9.84
CA ILE A 294 49.63 -17.95 11.16
C ILE A 294 51.14 -17.74 10.96
N PRO A 295 51.70 -16.65 11.50
CA PRO A 295 52.83 -16.82 12.40
C PRO A 295 52.71 -15.98 13.67
N GLY A 296 52.63 -16.67 14.81
CA GLY A 296 53.43 -16.35 16.00
C GLY A 296 53.07 -15.12 16.84
N ARG A 297 52.58 -15.42 18.05
CA ARG A 297 52.61 -14.60 19.29
C ARG A 297 51.71 -13.37 19.33
N TYR A 298 50.45 -13.60 19.72
CA TYR A 298 49.75 -12.66 20.60
C TYR A 298 49.79 -13.20 22.03
N ARG A 299 50.50 -12.45 22.86
CA ARG A 299 50.46 -12.48 24.32
C ARG A 299 49.05 -12.01 24.71
N THR A 300 48.27 -12.89 25.32
CA THR A 300 46.97 -12.55 25.89
C THR A 300 47.20 -11.60 27.07
N ASP A 301 46.57 -10.43 27.01
CA ASP A 301 46.41 -9.55 28.16
C ASP A 301 45.05 -9.91 28.78
N ASP A 302 45.11 -10.77 29.81
CA ASP A 302 43.99 -11.46 30.45
C ASP A 302 43.16 -10.52 31.37
N ARG A 303 42.60 -9.42 30.84
CA ARG A 303 41.89 -8.43 31.68
C ARG A 303 40.44 -8.12 31.35
N GLU A 304 39.84 -8.72 30.31
CA GLU A 304 38.42 -8.47 29.99
C GLU A 304 37.52 -9.72 29.99
N GLN A 305 38.07 -10.92 30.21
CA GLN A 305 37.29 -12.17 30.23
C GLN A 305 36.59 -12.46 31.57
N ASP A 306 37.01 -11.85 32.68
CA ASP A 306 36.47 -12.16 34.02
C ASP A 306 35.29 -11.27 34.46
N ARG A 307 34.88 -10.28 33.65
CA ARG A 307 33.89 -9.28 34.08
C ARG A 307 32.42 -9.70 33.91
N TRP A 308 32.13 -10.83 33.27
CA TRP A 308 30.75 -11.28 33.01
C TRP A 308 30.28 -12.44 33.90
N ASN A 309 31.11 -12.94 34.82
CA ASN A 309 30.75 -14.07 35.70
C ASN A 309 30.43 -13.72 37.17
N HIS A 310 30.52 -12.45 37.59
CA HIS A 310 30.18 -12.08 38.97
C HIS A 310 29.24 -10.87 39.04
N THR A 311 27.95 -11.14 39.15
CA THR A 311 27.00 -10.21 39.78
C THR A 311 26.56 -10.83 41.11
N GLU A 312 27.32 -10.54 42.18
CA GLU A 312 26.90 -10.81 43.55
C GLU A 312 26.09 -9.63 44.11
N TRP A 313 25.06 -9.97 44.88
CA TRP A 313 24.11 -9.08 45.55
C TRP A 313 24.77 -8.16 46.60
N PRO A 314 24.25 -6.95 46.86
CA PRO A 314 24.86 -6.04 47.83
C PRO A 314 24.38 -6.32 49.26
N GLY A 315 25.34 -6.57 50.17
CA GLY A 315 25.07 -6.55 51.62
C GLY A 315 26.07 -7.30 52.48
N ALA A 316 27.29 -6.79 52.65
CA ALA A 316 28.14 -7.12 53.81
C ALA A 316 29.25 -6.07 53.97
N ASP A 317 28.91 -4.98 54.63
CA ASP A 317 29.86 -3.99 55.13
C ASP A 317 30.50 -4.56 56.41
N ARG A 318 31.82 -4.75 56.45
CA ARG A 318 32.61 -4.83 57.70
C ARG A 318 34.10 -4.66 57.42
N ARG A 319 34.60 -3.50 57.83
CA ARG A 319 35.99 -3.05 57.86
C ARG A 319 36.79 -3.89 58.85
N PHE A 320 38.05 -4.22 58.52
CA PHE A 320 39.07 -4.51 59.53
C PHE A 320 40.41 -3.83 59.19
N PRO A 321 41.15 -3.33 60.20
CA PRO A 321 42.38 -2.56 60.02
C PRO A 321 43.63 -3.44 59.96
N LYS A 322 44.70 -2.90 59.35
CA LYS A 322 46.06 -3.45 59.27
C LYS A 322 46.78 -3.39 60.63
N ASP A 323 47.43 -4.49 61.02
CA ASP A 323 48.85 -4.53 61.45
C ASP A 323 49.32 -5.98 61.75
N PRO A 324 50.59 -6.34 61.46
CA PRO A 324 51.14 -7.65 61.79
C PRO A 324 51.97 -7.61 63.09
N ARG A 325 51.88 -8.66 63.91
CA ARG A 325 52.94 -9.04 64.87
C ARG A 325 53.19 -10.55 64.75
N PRO A 326 54.45 -11.01 64.72
CA PRO A 326 54.77 -12.42 64.55
C PRO A 326 54.69 -13.12 65.91
N VAL A 327 53.97 -14.23 65.96
CA VAL A 327 54.03 -15.19 67.07
C VAL A 327 54.61 -16.47 66.50
N GLU A 328 55.82 -16.80 66.97
CA GLU A 328 56.45 -18.11 66.80
C GLU A 328 55.49 -19.21 67.22
N LEU A 329 55.29 -20.20 66.36
CA LEU A 329 54.53 -21.40 66.67
C LEU A 329 55.35 -22.60 66.26
N GLU A 330 55.85 -23.26 67.31
CA GLU A 330 56.49 -24.56 67.28
C GLU A 330 55.71 -25.58 66.45
N GLU A 331 56.50 -26.39 65.76
CA GLU A 331 56.10 -27.55 64.99
C GLU A 331 55.37 -28.57 65.87
N ARG A 332 54.11 -28.86 65.52
CA ARG A 332 53.46 -30.11 65.91
C ARG A 332 52.86 -30.78 64.69
N ASP A 333 53.67 -31.68 64.15
CA ASP A 333 53.40 -32.52 62.98
C ASP A 333 52.30 -33.57 63.27
N GLY A 334 51.45 -33.85 62.28
CA GLY A 334 50.69 -35.12 62.22
C GLY A 334 49.18 -35.12 61.97
N GLN A 335 48.44 -33.99 62.01
CA GLN A 335 46.96 -34.01 61.84
C GLN A 335 46.36 -33.11 60.76
N ARG A 336 47.18 -32.34 60.01
CA ARG A 336 46.71 -31.41 58.97
C ARG A 336 46.02 -32.04 57.74
N PRO A 337 46.40 -33.23 57.22
CA PRO A 337 45.80 -33.75 55.98
C PRO A 337 44.31 -34.10 56.11
N ARG A 338 43.90 -34.65 57.27
CA ARG A 338 42.51 -35.13 57.50
C ARG A 338 41.49 -34.00 57.67
N VAL A 339 41.90 -32.84 58.16
CA VAL A 339 41.01 -31.69 58.38
C VAL A 339 40.77 -30.95 57.06
N GLU A 340 41.82 -30.78 56.24
CA GLU A 340 41.70 -30.18 54.91
C GLU A 340 40.83 -31.02 53.96
N GLU A 341 40.99 -32.35 53.99
CA GLU A 341 40.19 -33.25 53.17
C GLU A 341 38.69 -33.18 53.54
N ARG A 342 38.37 -33.12 54.83
CA ARG A 342 37.00 -32.99 55.31
C ARG A 342 36.38 -31.64 54.95
N LEU A 343 37.18 -30.56 54.94
CA LEU A 343 36.75 -29.24 54.49
C LEU A 343 36.57 -29.16 52.97
N ARG A 344 37.35 -29.92 52.18
CA ARG A 344 37.17 -30.05 50.72
C ARG A 344 35.89 -30.80 50.39
N GLN A 345 35.65 -31.94 51.03
CA GLN A 345 34.42 -32.73 50.85
C GLN A 345 33.17 -31.92 51.22
N ARG A 346 33.23 -31.17 52.33
CA ARG A 346 32.12 -30.29 52.74
C ARG A 346 31.87 -29.14 51.77
N ARG A 347 32.92 -28.57 51.17
CA ARG A 347 32.78 -27.54 50.12
C ARG A 347 32.16 -28.11 48.85
N GLN A 348 32.59 -29.29 48.42
CA GLN A 348 32.00 -29.98 47.27
C GLN A 348 30.51 -30.28 47.50
N ALA A 349 30.14 -30.81 48.66
CA ALA A 349 28.74 -31.10 48.98
C ALA A 349 27.85 -29.84 49.01
N VAL A 350 28.38 -28.70 49.49
CA VAL A 350 27.66 -27.42 49.49
C VAL A 350 27.52 -26.86 48.06
N GLU A 351 28.56 -27.00 47.22
CA GLU A 351 28.51 -26.57 45.82
C GLU A 351 27.51 -27.42 45.01
N GLU A 352 27.46 -28.72 45.24
CA GLU A 352 26.49 -29.64 44.62
C GLU A 352 25.05 -29.29 45.02
N GLN A 353 24.80 -29.03 46.32
CA GLN A 353 23.48 -28.57 46.77
C GLN A 353 23.08 -27.24 46.14
N ARG A 354 24.03 -26.31 45.97
CA ARG A 354 23.78 -25.01 45.32
C ARG A 354 23.44 -25.18 43.83
N GLN A 355 24.18 -26.03 43.13
CA GLN A 355 23.91 -26.34 41.72
C GLN A 355 22.53 -26.99 41.54
N GLU A 356 22.13 -27.89 42.43
CA GLU A 356 20.84 -28.55 42.34
C GLU A 356 19.68 -27.59 42.64
N ALA A 357 19.84 -26.71 43.64
CA ALA A 357 18.88 -25.64 43.92
C ALA A 357 18.74 -24.64 42.75
N ASP A 358 19.83 -24.35 42.03
CA ASP A 358 19.81 -23.45 40.88
C ASP A 358 19.19 -24.11 39.64
N LYS A 359 19.41 -25.42 39.43
CA LYS A 359 18.68 -26.20 38.42
C LYS A 359 17.18 -26.23 38.71
N GLU A 360 16.78 -26.41 39.96
CA GLU A 360 15.37 -26.44 40.35
C GLU A 360 14.70 -25.07 40.15
N ARG A 361 15.42 -23.98 40.48
CA ARG A 361 14.98 -22.61 40.18
C ARG A 361 14.84 -22.35 38.69
N ALA A 362 15.78 -22.82 37.88
CA ALA A 362 15.73 -22.71 36.42
C ALA A 362 14.53 -23.48 35.85
N ARG A 363 14.26 -24.70 36.32
CA ARG A 363 13.08 -25.49 35.92
C ARG A 363 11.77 -24.78 36.24
N ARG A 364 11.63 -24.27 37.47
CA ARG A 364 10.43 -23.52 37.89
C ARG A 364 10.25 -22.21 37.12
N TRP A 365 11.35 -21.58 36.68
CA TRP A 365 11.28 -20.40 35.83
C TRP A 365 10.79 -20.76 34.41
N ILE A 366 11.33 -21.82 33.80
CA ILE A 366 10.88 -22.33 32.49
C ILE A 366 9.39 -22.73 32.55
N GLU A 367 8.96 -23.41 33.60
CA GLU A 367 7.58 -23.85 33.76
C GLU A 367 6.60 -22.66 33.88
N ARG A 368 6.95 -21.65 34.69
CA ARG A 368 6.12 -20.43 34.81
C ARG A 368 6.02 -19.67 33.48
N GLU A 369 7.12 -19.57 32.73
CA GLU A 369 7.14 -18.93 31.42
C GLU A 369 6.33 -19.72 30.39
N GLN A 370 6.39 -21.07 30.41
CA GLN A 370 5.55 -21.90 29.53
C GLN A 370 4.06 -21.73 29.82
N VAL A 371 3.66 -21.66 31.09
CA VAL A 371 2.27 -21.40 31.49
C VAL A 371 1.82 -20.00 31.05
N GLN A 372 2.69 -19.00 31.22
CA GLN A 372 2.40 -17.63 30.79
C GLN A 372 2.30 -17.54 29.26
N GLN A 373 3.16 -18.24 28.52
CA GLN A 373 3.07 -18.31 27.06
C GLN A 373 1.81 -19.03 26.58
N GLN A 374 1.42 -20.16 27.20
CA GLN A 374 0.16 -20.82 26.88
C GLN A 374 -1.03 -19.90 27.11
N THR A 375 -1.00 -19.09 28.17
CA THR A 375 -2.05 -18.11 28.46
C THR A 375 -2.11 -17.02 27.38
N ILE A 376 -0.97 -16.50 26.94
CA ILE A 376 -0.89 -15.51 25.85
C ILE A 376 -1.39 -16.11 24.53
N ILE A 377 -1.04 -17.36 24.23
CA ILE A 377 -1.49 -18.06 23.02
C ILE A 377 -3.01 -18.24 23.06
N GLN A 378 -3.57 -18.66 24.20
CA GLN A 378 -5.02 -18.82 24.38
C GLN A 378 -5.77 -17.48 24.26
N GLN A 379 -5.25 -16.41 24.88
CA GLN A 379 -5.82 -15.06 24.73
C GLN A 379 -5.78 -14.59 23.28
N ARG A 380 -4.66 -14.80 22.58
CA ARG A 380 -4.52 -14.43 21.17
C ARG A 380 -5.47 -15.23 20.28
N GLN A 381 -5.70 -16.52 20.56
CA GLN A 381 -6.67 -17.34 19.85
C GLN A 381 -8.10 -16.82 20.06
N ALA A 382 -8.46 -16.48 21.31
CA ALA A 382 -9.76 -15.90 21.63
C ALA A 382 -9.97 -14.53 20.95
N ASP A 383 -8.96 -13.66 20.98
CA ASP A 383 -9.01 -12.35 20.30
C ASP A 383 -9.13 -12.52 18.79
N GLN A 384 -8.38 -13.46 18.18
CA GLN A 384 -8.49 -13.77 16.76
C GLN A 384 -9.88 -14.28 16.38
N GLU A 385 -10.49 -15.12 17.22
CA GLU A 385 -11.83 -15.64 16.97
C GLU A 385 -12.88 -14.54 17.08
N GLN A 386 -12.76 -13.62 18.05
CA GLN A 386 -13.62 -12.43 18.12
C GLN A 386 -13.45 -11.52 16.90
N VAL A 387 -12.22 -11.30 16.42
CA VAL A 387 -11.97 -10.51 15.21
C VAL A 387 -12.56 -11.19 13.98
N ARG A 388 -12.42 -12.51 13.85
CA ARG A 388 -13.05 -13.28 12.76
C ARG A 388 -14.57 -13.15 12.78
N GLN A 389 -15.20 -13.33 13.94
CA GLN A 389 -16.66 -13.19 14.08
C GLN A 389 -17.14 -11.77 13.74
N ARG A 390 -16.42 -10.73 14.18
CA ARG A 390 -16.73 -9.34 13.79
C ARG A 390 -16.57 -9.11 12.29
N ALA A 391 -15.51 -9.63 11.69
CA ALA A 391 -15.28 -9.52 10.25
C ALA A 391 -16.35 -10.25 9.43
N GLU A 392 -16.81 -11.42 9.89
CA GLU A 392 -17.92 -12.16 9.27
C GLU A 392 -19.24 -11.39 9.38
N GLN A 393 -19.55 -10.82 10.55
CA GLN A 393 -20.73 -9.96 10.73
C GLN A 393 -20.68 -8.73 9.81
N GLU A 394 -19.52 -8.06 9.71
CA GLU A 394 -19.36 -6.90 8.84
C GLU A 394 -19.43 -7.28 7.35
N ARG A 395 -18.97 -8.48 6.97
CA ARG A 395 -19.13 -9.03 5.61
C ARG A 395 -20.60 -9.34 5.30
N ALA A 396 -21.31 -9.99 6.22
CA ALA A 396 -22.73 -10.27 6.07
C ALA A 396 -23.56 -8.98 5.97
N GLN A 397 -23.25 -7.98 6.79
CA GLN A 397 -23.91 -6.68 6.75
C GLN A 397 -23.66 -5.94 5.42
N ARG A 398 -22.40 -5.92 4.94
CA ARG A 398 -22.08 -5.35 3.63
C ARG A 398 -22.74 -6.10 2.47
N GLN A 399 -22.89 -7.42 2.58
CA GLN A 399 -23.61 -8.19 1.57
C GLN A 399 -25.10 -7.85 1.57
N ALA A 400 -25.73 -7.75 2.74
CA ALA A 400 -27.13 -7.35 2.87
C ALA A 400 -27.37 -5.92 2.33
N GLU A 401 -26.47 -4.97 2.61
CA GLU A 401 -26.53 -3.62 2.05
C GLU A 401 -26.42 -3.63 0.52
N ARG A 402 -25.50 -4.43 -0.04
CA ARG A 402 -25.37 -4.58 -1.51
C ARG A 402 -26.62 -5.17 -2.14
N GLU A 403 -27.22 -6.17 -1.51
CA GLU A 403 -28.48 -6.77 -1.97
C GLU A 403 -29.63 -5.76 -1.91
N GLN A 404 -29.71 -4.94 -0.86
CA GLN A 404 -30.70 -3.87 -0.76
C GLN A 404 -30.52 -2.81 -1.86
N VAL A 405 -29.29 -2.35 -2.09
CA VAL A 405 -28.98 -1.40 -3.17
C VAL A 405 -29.31 -2.01 -4.54
N HIS A 406 -28.99 -3.29 -4.75
CA HIS A 406 -29.32 -3.98 -6.00
C HIS A 406 -30.84 -4.09 -6.22
N GLN A 407 -31.61 -4.41 -5.18
CA GLN A 407 -33.07 -4.45 -5.23
C GLN A 407 -33.67 -3.06 -5.53
N GLN A 408 -33.14 -2.00 -4.91
CA GLN A 408 -33.55 -0.63 -5.22
C GLN A 408 -33.27 -0.26 -6.67
N LEU A 409 -32.11 -0.64 -7.21
CA LEU A 409 -31.76 -0.38 -8.61
C LEU A 409 -32.73 -1.10 -9.57
N ILE A 410 -33.05 -2.37 -9.30
CA ILE A 410 -34.05 -3.12 -10.08
C ILE A 410 -35.41 -2.45 -10.03
N GLN A 411 -35.85 -1.97 -8.86
CA GLN A 411 -37.12 -1.25 -8.75
C GLN A 411 -37.12 0.07 -9.52
N GLN A 412 -36.03 0.86 -9.44
CA GLN A 412 -35.90 2.08 -10.24
C GLN A 412 -35.97 1.79 -11.74
N GLN A 413 -35.24 0.79 -12.22
CA GLN A 413 -35.29 0.40 -13.63
C GLN A 413 -36.68 -0.05 -14.07
N ARG A 414 -37.45 -0.73 -13.20
CA ARG A 414 -38.84 -1.09 -13.50
C ARG A 414 -39.74 0.14 -13.63
N VAL A 415 -39.62 1.10 -12.71
CA VAL A 415 -40.39 2.35 -12.75
C VAL A 415 -40.04 3.15 -14.00
N GLU A 416 -38.75 3.27 -14.34
CA GLU A 416 -38.28 3.98 -15.53
C GLU A 416 -38.79 3.31 -16.82
N ARG A 417 -38.71 1.97 -16.91
CA ARG A 417 -39.27 1.24 -18.06
C ARG A 417 -40.77 1.44 -18.22
N GLU A 418 -41.52 1.46 -17.12
CA GLU A 418 -42.96 1.70 -17.18
C GLU A 418 -43.26 3.15 -17.60
N GLN A 419 -42.48 4.13 -17.11
CA GLN A 419 -42.59 5.53 -17.55
C GLN A 419 -42.31 5.69 -19.05
N VAL A 420 -41.25 5.09 -19.56
CA VAL A 420 -40.94 5.10 -21.01
C VAL A 420 -42.07 4.44 -21.80
N ARG A 421 -42.61 3.33 -21.33
CA ARG A 421 -43.76 2.65 -21.96
C ARG A 421 -45.00 3.54 -22.00
N GLN A 422 -45.31 4.24 -20.90
CA GLN A 422 -46.44 5.16 -20.83
C GLN A 422 -46.26 6.36 -21.77
N GLN A 423 -45.04 6.93 -21.83
CA GLN A 423 -44.72 8.00 -22.77
C GLN A 423 -44.89 7.56 -24.22
N PHE A 424 -44.41 6.36 -24.57
CA PHE A 424 -44.58 5.80 -25.90
C PHE A 424 -46.06 5.63 -26.28
N ILE A 425 -46.90 5.14 -25.36
CA ILE A 425 -48.34 5.01 -25.57
C ILE A 425 -48.98 6.39 -25.79
N GLN A 426 -48.64 7.39 -24.98
CA GLN A 426 -49.16 8.74 -25.12
C GLN A 426 -48.76 9.38 -26.46
N GLN A 427 -47.50 9.20 -26.87
CA GLN A 427 -47.01 9.71 -28.15
C GLN A 427 -47.77 9.07 -29.32
N GLN A 428 -47.96 7.75 -29.29
CA GLN A 428 -48.70 7.06 -30.34
C GLN A 428 -50.18 7.50 -30.41
N GLN A 429 -50.81 7.78 -29.26
CA GLN A 429 -52.15 8.34 -29.20
C GLN A 429 -52.21 9.75 -29.80
N ALA A 430 -51.25 10.61 -29.46
CA ALA A 430 -51.17 11.98 -29.99
C ALA A 430 -50.96 11.97 -31.52
N GLU A 431 -50.10 11.10 -32.03
CA GLU A 431 -49.89 10.94 -33.48
C GLU A 431 -51.16 10.47 -34.20
N ARG A 432 -51.87 9.48 -33.63
CA ARG A 432 -53.16 9.03 -34.18
C ARG A 432 -54.20 10.14 -34.19
N GLU A 433 -54.24 10.97 -33.15
CA GLU A 433 -55.17 12.08 -33.07
C GLU A 433 -54.82 13.20 -34.08
N GLN A 434 -53.54 13.52 -34.25
CA GLN A 434 -53.07 14.43 -35.29
C GLN A 434 -53.42 13.90 -36.70
N ALA A 435 -53.16 12.62 -36.98
CA ALA A 435 -53.52 12.01 -38.26
C ALA A 435 -55.04 12.07 -38.51
N ARG A 436 -55.85 11.85 -37.47
CA ARG A 436 -57.32 11.98 -37.56
C ARG A 436 -57.73 13.42 -37.86
N GLN A 437 -57.13 14.41 -37.22
CA GLN A 437 -57.41 15.82 -37.48
C GLN A 437 -57.01 16.23 -38.90
N GLN A 438 -55.85 15.78 -39.38
CA GLN A 438 -55.41 16.01 -40.76
C GLN A 438 -56.37 15.39 -41.77
N ALA A 439 -56.82 14.15 -41.55
CA ALA A 439 -57.81 13.50 -42.41
C ALA A 439 -59.14 14.27 -42.46
N ILE A 440 -59.60 14.80 -41.31
CA ILE A 440 -60.80 15.65 -41.26
C ILE A 440 -60.59 16.95 -42.05
N GLN A 441 -59.42 17.59 -41.92
CA GLN A 441 -59.10 18.81 -42.67
C GLN A 441 -59.04 18.56 -44.18
N GLN A 442 -58.36 17.48 -44.61
CA GLN A 442 -58.31 17.09 -46.02
C GLN A 442 -59.71 16.81 -46.58
N ARG A 443 -60.56 16.11 -45.83
CA ARG A 443 -61.95 15.86 -46.25
C ARG A 443 -62.74 17.16 -46.40
N ARG A 444 -62.59 18.12 -45.48
CA ARG A 444 -63.21 19.45 -45.61
C ARG A 444 -62.71 20.22 -46.83
N GLN A 445 -61.42 20.15 -47.14
CA GLN A 445 -60.86 20.80 -48.34
C GLN A 445 -61.43 20.18 -49.62
N MET A 446 -61.48 18.84 -49.70
CA MET A 446 -62.09 18.12 -50.81
C MET A 446 -63.57 18.48 -50.99
N ASP A 447 -64.34 18.53 -49.89
CA ASP A 447 -65.76 18.91 -49.92
C ASP A 447 -65.92 20.37 -50.42
N GLN A 448 -65.07 21.30 -49.97
CA GLN A 448 -65.07 22.69 -50.44
C GLN A 448 -64.72 22.81 -51.92
N GLU A 449 -63.76 22.03 -52.39
CA GLU A 449 -63.35 22.02 -53.79
C GLU A 449 -64.43 21.44 -54.70
N GLN A 450 -65.11 20.36 -54.27
CA GLN A 450 -66.28 19.84 -54.98
C GLN A 450 -67.41 20.88 -55.06
N VAL A 451 -67.67 21.62 -53.97
CA VAL A 451 -68.67 22.69 -53.98
C VAL A 451 -68.27 23.81 -54.95
N ARG A 452 -66.99 24.19 -55.00
CA ARG A 452 -66.48 25.19 -55.96
C ARG A 452 -66.63 24.70 -57.41
N GLN A 453 -66.23 23.48 -57.70
CA GLN A 453 -66.36 22.89 -59.04
C GLN A 453 -67.82 22.83 -59.50
N ARG A 454 -68.75 22.44 -58.62
CA ARG A 454 -70.19 22.47 -58.91
C ARG A 454 -70.68 23.88 -59.21
N ALA A 455 -70.27 24.87 -58.40
CA ALA A 455 -70.64 26.26 -58.63
C ALA A 455 -70.07 26.82 -59.95
N GLU A 456 -68.86 26.41 -60.34
CA GLU A 456 -68.26 26.77 -61.62
C GLU A 456 -68.98 26.11 -62.80
N GLN A 457 -69.33 24.83 -62.69
CA GLN A 457 -70.14 24.13 -63.70
C GLN A 457 -71.52 24.78 -63.88
N GLU A 458 -72.20 25.14 -62.79
CA GLU A 458 -73.47 25.86 -62.86
C GLU A 458 -73.32 27.24 -63.51
N ARG A 459 -72.24 27.97 -63.21
CA ARG A 459 -71.97 29.26 -63.86
C ARG A 459 -71.71 29.11 -65.36
N ALA A 460 -70.93 28.11 -65.75
CA ALA A 460 -70.66 27.80 -67.15
C ALA A 460 -71.93 27.39 -67.90
N GLN A 461 -72.80 26.57 -67.29
CA GLN A 461 -74.11 26.22 -67.85
C GLN A 461 -74.99 27.45 -68.05
N ARG A 462 -75.13 28.31 -67.02
CA ARG A 462 -75.92 29.54 -67.14
C ARG A 462 -75.37 30.49 -68.20
N GLN A 463 -74.05 30.52 -68.38
CA GLN A 463 -73.42 31.31 -69.43
C GLN A 463 -73.71 30.74 -70.82
N ALA A 464 -73.58 29.43 -71.00
CA ALA A 464 -73.93 28.75 -72.25
C ALA A 464 -75.42 28.93 -72.62
N GLU A 465 -76.33 28.83 -71.65
CA GLU A 465 -77.75 29.12 -71.85
C GLU A 465 -77.98 30.57 -72.31
N ARG A 466 -77.31 31.54 -71.68
CA ARG A 466 -77.38 32.95 -72.11
C ARG A 466 -76.88 33.16 -73.54
N GLU A 467 -75.77 32.50 -73.91
CA GLU A 467 -75.21 32.54 -75.26
C GLU A 467 -76.16 31.90 -76.28
N GLN A 468 -76.79 30.77 -75.95
CA GLN A 468 -77.81 30.14 -76.79
C GLN A 468 -79.05 31.03 -77.00
N VAL A 469 -79.57 31.63 -75.92
CA VAL A 469 -80.68 32.58 -76.01
C VAL A 469 -80.29 33.79 -76.86
N HIS A 470 -79.07 34.29 -76.70
CA HIS A 470 -78.56 35.39 -77.52
C HIS A 470 -78.46 35.01 -79.01
N GLN A 471 -77.98 33.81 -79.33
CA GLN A 471 -77.94 33.32 -80.72
C GLN A 471 -79.34 33.13 -81.32
N GLN A 472 -80.30 32.61 -80.56
CA GLN A 472 -81.69 32.51 -81.01
C GLN A 472 -82.30 33.89 -81.30
N LEU A 473 -82.01 34.89 -80.46
CA LEU A 473 -82.46 36.26 -80.67
C LEU A 473 -81.87 36.86 -81.97
N ILE A 474 -80.58 36.62 -82.24
CA ILE A 474 -79.92 37.03 -83.49
C ILE A 474 -80.55 36.33 -84.70
N GLN A 475 -80.89 35.05 -84.59
CA GLN A 475 -81.59 34.33 -85.67
C GLN A 475 -82.99 34.87 -85.91
N GLN A 476 -83.77 35.15 -84.85
CA GLN A 476 -85.09 35.79 -85.01
C GLN A 476 -84.97 37.14 -85.70
N GLN A 477 -84.00 37.98 -85.32
CA GLN A 477 -83.77 39.27 -85.98
C GLN A 477 -83.34 39.12 -87.45
N ARG A 478 -82.61 38.06 -87.80
CA ARG A 478 -82.29 37.73 -89.21
C ARG A 478 -83.54 37.33 -89.99
N VAL A 479 -84.38 36.47 -89.42
CA VAL A 479 -85.64 36.02 -90.06
C VAL A 479 -86.60 37.21 -90.24
N GLU A 480 -86.75 38.08 -89.23
CA GLU A 480 -87.53 39.32 -89.35
C GLU A 480 -86.99 40.24 -90.46
N ARG A 481 -85.67 40.41 -90.55
CA ARG A 481 -85.06 41.20 -91.63
C ARG A 481 -85.26 40.57 -93.01
N GLU A 482 -85.26 39.26 -93.11
CA GLU A 482 -85.54 38.54 -94.36
C GLU A 482 -87.03 38.60 -94.75
N GLN A 483 -87.95 38.51 -93.79
CA GLN A 483 -89.39 38.73 -94.03
C GLN A 483 -89.69 40.19 -94.44
N THR A 484 -89.02 41.15 -93.81
CA THR A 484 -89.13 42.58 -94.18
C THR A 484 -88.56 42.82 -95.58
N ARG A 485 -87.44 42.16 -95.95
CA ARG A 485 -86.91 42.18 -97.33
C ARG A 485 -87.86 41.53 -98.34
N GLY A 486 -88.51 40.43 -97.98
CA GLY A 486 -89.52 39.76 -98.80
C GLY A 486 -90.75 40.63 -99.07
N GLN A 487 -91.23 41.36 -98.07
CA GLN A 487 -92.34 42.31 -98.22
C GLN A 487 -91.98 43.51 -99.10
N VAL A 488 -90.74 44.02 -99.03
CA VAL A 488 -90.26 45.11 -99.89
C VAL A 488 -90.07 44.68 -101.35
N ILE A 489 -89.77 43.39 -101.61
CA ILE A 489 -89.66 42.86 -102.97
C ILE A 489 -91.05 42.65 -103.61
N ILE A 490 -92.05 42.22 -102.83
CA ILE A 490 -93.43 42.06 -103.32
C ILE A 490 -94.07 43.42 -103.65
N GLN A 491 -93.73 44.50 -102.93
CA GLN A 491 -94.19 45.86 -103.24
C GLN A 491 -93.53 46.49 -104.48
N ARG A 492 -92.45 45.92 -105.02
CA ARG A 492 -91.74 46.44 -106.22
C ARG A 492 -92.12 45.74 -107.53
N GLN A 493 -93.00 44.75 -107.52
CA GLN A 493 -93.53 44.07 -108.72
C GLN A 493 -94.98 44.48 -109.06
N MET A 494 -95.55 45.48 -108.37
CA MET A 494 -96.88 46.05 -108.67
C MET A 494 -96.85 47.55 -109.02
N GLN A 495 -95.75 47.99 -109.65
CA GLN A 495 -95.64 49.23 -110.43
C GLN A 495 -94.85 48.90 -111.70
#